data_AF-A0A2V5LU33-F1
#
_entry.id   AF-A0A2V5LU33-F1
#
_cell.length_a   1.000
_cell.length_b   1.000
_cell.length_c   1.000
_cell.angle_alpha   90.00
_cell.angle_beta   90.00
_cell.angle_gamma   90.00
#
_symmetry.space_group_name_H-M   'P 1'
#
loop_
_entity.id
_entity.type
_entity.pdbx_description
1 polymer ?
#
loop_
_entity_poly.entity_id
_entity_poly.type
_entity_poly.pdbx_seq_one_letter_code
_entity_poly.pdbx_strand_id
1 'polypeptide(L)'
;MREDYWGGDLGSGEKKAVRQQLFKGNEYWFWLGTEVDKAKVSVHVYDSDGKLAEEPDSWEKGHFAAAHVIPKATGSYFIIVSVEQSPEERTHWALVYGFR
;
A
#
# COMPACT_ATOMS: atom_id res chain seq x y z
N MET A 1 -2.60 10.11 18.97
CA MET A 1 -2.21 8.99 18.09
C MET A 1 -3.03 9.17 16.83
N ARG A 2 -2.40 9.41 15.68
CA ARG A 2 -3.10 9.65 14.41
C ARG A 2 -2.97 8.37 13.58
N GLU A 3 -3.98 7.53 13.69
CA GLU A 3 -4.13 6.31 12.90
C GLU A 3 -4.91 6.69 11.64
N ASP A 4 -4.20 7.15 10.61
CA ASP A 4 -4.83 7.42 9.31
C ASP A 4 -4.92 6.08 8.55
N TYR A 5 -6.14 5.62 8.30
CA TYR A 5 -6.43 4.48 7.43
C TYR A 5 -7.05 4.96 6.13
N TRP A 6 -6.83 4.23 5.04
CA TRP A 6 -7.55 4.43 3.79
C TRP A 6 -8.30 3.17 3.42
N GLY A 7 -9.45 3.34 2.79
CA GLY A 7 -10.22 2.24 2.25
C GLY A 7 -11.06 2.66 1.06
N GLY A 8 -11.74 1.67 0.50
CA GLY A 8 -12.67 1.81 -0.60
C GLY A 8 -12.86 0.47 -1.28
N ASP A 9 -13.30 0.52 -2.53
CA ASP A 9 -13.42 -0.65 -3.40
C ASP A 9 -12.78 -0.38 -4.76
N LEU A 10 -12.24 -1.44 -5.36
CA LEU A 10 -11.63 -1.44 -6.67
C LEU A 10 -12.10 -2.68 -7.44
N GLY A 11 -12.29 -2.55 -8.74
CA GLY A 11 -12.47 -3.68 -9.63
C GLY A 11 -11.15 -4.39 -9.90
N SER A 12 -11.23 -5.61 -10.44
CA SER A 12 -10.04 -6.36 -10.86
C SER A 12 -9.24 -5.60 -11.93
N GLY A 13 -7.93 -5.45 -11.71
CA GLY A 13 -7.02 -4.66 -12.54
C GLY A 13 -7.03 -3.15 -12.22
N GLU A 14 -7.89 -2.68 -11.33
CA GLU A 14 -7.89 -1.27 -10.91
C GLU A 14 -6.87 -1.00 -9.80
N LYS A 15 -6.45 0.28 -9.73
CA LYS A 15 -5.52 0.77 -8.72
C LYS A 15 -5.89 2.16 -8.23
N LYS A 16 -5.49 2.47 -7.00
CA LYS A 16 -5.63 3.79 -6.39
C LYS A 16 -4.30 4.26 -5.83
N ALA A 17 -3.97 5.52 -6.07
CA ALA A 17 -2.83 6.17 -5.45
C ALA A 17 -3.27 6.91 -4.18
N VAL A 18 -2.60 6.63 -3.07
CA VAL A 18 -2.69 7.38 -1.82
C VAL A 18 -1.42 8.21 -1.67
N ARG A 19 -1.56 9.51 -1.50
CA ARG A 19 -0.42 10.40 -1.23
C ARG A 19 -0.22 10.53 0.27
N GLN A 20 0.97 10.19 0.75
CA GLN A 20 1.35 10.33 2.16
C GLN A 20 2.67 11.08 2.28
N GLN A 21 2.78 11.96 3.27
CA GLN A 21 4.06 12.56 3.63
C GLN A 21 4.83 11.63 4.56
N LEU A 22 6.05 11.27 4.16
CA LEU A 22 6.98 10.49 4.98
C LEU A 22 8.19 11.33 5.36
N PHE A 23 8.77 10.99 6.50
CA PHE A 23 9.92 11.68 7.08
C PHE A 23 11.18 10.84 6.95
N LYS A 24 12.27 11.48 6.51
CA LYS A 24 13.57 10.83 6.33
C LYS A 24 14.03 10.13 7.60
N GLY A 25 14.49 8.89 7.45
CA GLY A 25 15.11 8.11 8.52
C GLY A 25 14.14 7.39 9.46
N ASN A 26 12.83 7.62 9.35
CA ASN A 26 11.83 6.77 10.00
C ASN A 26 11.67 5.46 9.23
N GLU A 27 11.19 4.44 9.93
CA GLU A 27 10.85 3.15 9.34
C GLU A 27 9.33 3.06 9.20
N TYR A 28 8.80 2.85 7.99
CA TYR A 28 7.35 2.74 7.75
C TYR A 28 6.99 1.35 7.24
N TRP A 29 5.88 0.83 7.73
CA TRP A 29 5.23 -0.34 7.17
C TRP A 29 3.81 0.03 6.74
N PHE A 30 3.46 -0.34 5.51
CA PHE A 30 2.11 -0.23 4.96
C PHE A 30 1.55 -1.63 4.78
N TRP A 31 0.40 -1.91 5.38
CA TRP A 31 -0.30 -3.19 5.24
C TRP A 31 -1.61 -3.00 4.51
N LEU A 32 -1.79 -3.76 3.45
CA LEU A 32 -2.99 -3.82 2.64
C LEU A 32 -3.69 -5.16 2.86
N GLY A 33 -5.00 -5.11 3.03
CA GLY A 33 -5.83 -6.31 3.10
C GLY A 33 -7.18 -6.14 2.43
N THR A 34 -7.75 -7.25 2.00
CA THR A 34 -9.16 -7.37 1.63
C THR A 34 -9.77 -8.58 2.33
N GLU A 35 -11.06 -8.49 2.65
CA GLU A 35 -11.85 -9.60 3.18
C GLU A 35 -12.30 -10.60 2.09
N VAL A 36 -12.12 -10.26 0.81
CA VAL A 36 -12.52 -11.11 -0.31
C VAL A 36 -11.52 -12.27 -0.47
N ASP A 37 -11.96 -13.45 -0.05
CA ASP A 37 -11.19 -14.69 -0.23
C ASP A 37 -10.85 -14.91 -1.71
N LYS A 38 -9.62 -15.39 -1.97
CA LYS A 38 -9.03 -15.61 -3.30
C LYS A 38 -8.77 -14.35 -4.14
N ALA A 39 -8.99 -13.14 -3.61
CA ALA A 39 -8.45 -11.94 -4.24
C ALA A 39 -6.91 -11.94 -4.17
N LYS A 40 -6.29 -11.30 -5.15
CA LYS A 40 -4.86 -10.97 -5.16
C LYS A 40 -4.72 -9.45 -5.14
N VAL A 41 -4.06 -8.93 -4.11
CA VAL A 41 -3.82 -7.49 -3.94
C VAL A 41 -2.32 -7.23 -3.85
N SER A 42 -1.92 -6.03 -4.25
CA SER A 42 -0.55 -5.54 -4.13
C SER A 42 -0.52 -4.11 -3.62
N VAL A 43 0.51 -3.78 -2.86
CA VAL A 43 0.80 -2.42 -2.39
C VAL A 43 2.23 -2.09 -2.75
N HIS A 44 2.42 -0.97 -3.45
CA HIS A 44 3.74 -0.47 -3.78
C HIS A 44 3.92 0.99 -3.37
N VAL A 45 5.13 1.39 -3.01
CA VAL A 45 5.42 2.76 -2.59
C VAL A 45 6.46 3.38 -3.50
N TYR A 46 6.11 4.52 -4.07
CA TYR A 46 6.98 5.30 -4.94
C TYR A 46 7.33 6.65 -4.32
N ASP A 47 8.54 7.12 -4.56
CA ASP A 47 8.96 8.48 -4.22
C ASP A 47 8.37 9.51 -5.20
N SER A 48 8.68 10.80 -4.97
CA SER A 48 8.21 11.89 -5.82
C SER A 48 8.74 11.87 -7.24
N ASP A 49 9.83 11.14 -7.50
CA ASP A 49 10.39 10.95 -8.83
C ASP A 49 9.75 9.75 -9.56
N GLY A 50 8.85 9.02 -8.89
CA GLY A 50 8.24 7.80 -9.41
C GLY A 50 9.13 6.55 -9.31
N LYS A 51 10.17 6.57 -8.46
CA LYS A 51 11.04 5.41 -8.22
C LYS A 51 10.48 4.55 -7.08
N LEU A 52 10.62 3.24 -7.21
CA LEU A 52 10.25 2.30 -6.15
C LEU A 52 11.07 2.59 -4.89
N ALA A 53 10.40 2.77 -3.76
CA ALA A 53 10.98 3.16 -2.48
C ALA A 53 10.98 2.03 -1.44
N GLU A 54 10.49 0.85 -1.82
CA GLU A 54 10.38 -0.32 -0.95
C GLU A 54 11.74 -0.93 -0.59
N GLU A 55 11.82 -1.45 0.63
CA GLU A 55 12.88 -2.34 1.08
C GLU A 55 12.60 -3.81 0.67
N PRO A 56 13.63 -4.67 0.58
CA PRO A 56 13.52 -6.01 0.00
C PRO A 56 12.64 -7.02 0.77
N ASP A 57 12.29 -6.71 2.02
CA ASP A 57 11.44 -7.52 2.91
C ASP A 57 9.94 -7.20 2.78
N SER A 58 9.56 -6.33 1.84
CA SER A 58 8.18 -6.16 1.36
C SER A 58 7.64 -7.45 0.75
N TRP A 59 6.33 -7.68 0.83
CA TRP A 59 5.72 -8.95 0.39
C TRP A 59 4.26 -8.85 -0.07
N GLU A 60 3.85 -9.81 -0.90
CA GLU A 60 2.48 -10.01 -1.36
C GLU A 60 2.06 -11.46 -1.14
N LYS A 61 0.91 -11.69 -0.50
CA LYS A 61 0.41 -13.02 -0.12
C LYS A 61 -1.11 -13.07 -0.30
N GLY A 62 -1.55 -13.26 -1.55
CA GLY A 62 -2.97 -13.37 -1.88
C GLY A 62 -3.72 -12.08 -1.55
N HIS A 63 -4.68 -12.15 -0.63
CA HIS A 63 -5.52 -11.02 -0.22
C HIS A 63 -4.87 -10.10 0.82
N PHE A 64 -3.58 -10.31 1.13
CA PHE A 64 -2.77 -9.42 1.95
C PHE A 64 -1.47 -9.02 1.23
N ALA A 65 -1.00 -7.80 1.48
CA ALA A 65 0.31 -7.34 1.05
C ALA A 65 0.90 -6.35 2.07
N ALA A 66 2.22 -6.21 2.07
CA ALA A 66 2.89 -5.21 2.88
C ALA A 66 4.11 -4.60 2.17
N ALA A 67 4.28 -3.29 2.33
CA ALA A 67 5.43 -2.55 1.84
C ALA A 67 6.20 -1.95 3.03
N HIS A 68 7.49 -2.25 3.10
CA HIS A 68 8.42 -1.67 4.06
C HIS A 68 9.20 -0.54 3.38
N VAL A 69 9.30 0.62 4.02
CA VAL A 69 9.93 1.81 3.44
C VAL A 69 10.78 2.53 4.49
N ILE A 70 12.05 2.80 4.14
CA ILE A 70 12.93 3.72 4.88
C ILE A 70 13.20 4.95 3.97
N PRO A 71 12.46 6.07 4.14
CA PRO A 71 12.56 7.22 3.26
C PRO A 71 13.96 7.83 3.25
N LYS A 72 14.56 7.95 2.06
CA LYS A 72 15.86 8.61 1.85
C LYS A 72 15.78 10.14 1.95
N ALA A 73 14.58 10.71 1.79
CA ALA A 73 14.28 12.12 1.93
C ALA A 73 12.88 12.32 2.55
N THR A 74 12.69 13.44 3.26
CA THR A 74 11.36 13.84 3.72
C THR A 74 10.59 14.39 2.53
N GLY A 75 9.39 13.89 2.29
CA GLY A 75 8.64 14.28 1.09
C GLY A 75 7.31 13.58 0.94
N SER A 76 6.66 13.83 -0.20
CA SER A 76 5.47 13.10 -0.61
C SER A 76 5.87 11.78 -1.27
N TYR A 77 5.28 10.70 -0.78
CA TYR A 77 5.35 9.37 -1.34
C TYR A 77 3.95 8.95 -1.80
N PHE A 78 3.91 8.04 -2.77
CA PHE A 78 2.70 7.56 -3.40
C PHE A 78 2.56 6.06 -3.15
N ILE A 79 1.58 5.70 -2.32
CA ILE A 79 1.23 4.31 -2.03
C ILE A 79 0.18 3.88 -3.04
N ILE A 80 0.55 2.96 -3.91
CA ILE A 80 -0.29 2.41 -4.97
C ILE A 80 -0.91 1.12 -4.44
N VAL A 81 -2.22 1.16 -4.20
CA VAL A 81 -3.04 0.01 -3.85
C VAL A 81 -3.64 -0.56 -5.12
N SER A 82 -3.51 -1.86 -5.35
CA SER A 82 -4.08 -2.53 -6.52
C SER A 82 -4.84 -3.80 -6.14
N VAL A 83 -5.97 -4.03 -6.82
CA VAL A 83 -6.63 -5.32 -6.84
C VAL A 83 -6.26 -5.97 -8.17
N GLU A 84 -5.32 -6.90 -8.15
CA GLU A 84 -4.82 -7.52 -9.38
C GLU A 84 -5.82 -8.52 -9.95
N GLN A 85 -6.40 -9.33 -9.06
CA GLN A 85 -7.37 -10.36 -9.38
C GLN A 85 -8.41 -10.42 -8.26
N SER A 86 -9.68 -10.63 -8.62
CA SER A 86 -10.73 -10.88 -7.64
C SER A 86 -11.87 -11.70 -8.24
N PRO A 87 -12.51 -12.58 -7.45
CA PRO A 87 -13.77 -13.22 -7.85
C PRO A 87 -14.97 -12.26 -7.84
N GLU A 88 -14.86 -11.09 -7.21
CA GLU A 88 -15.94 -10.11 -7.09
C GLU A 88 -15.77 -8.96 -8.09
N GLU A 89 -16.88 -8.38 -8.55
CA GLU A 89 -16.85 -7.21 -9.44
C GLU A 89 -16.18 -6.00 -8.79
N ARG A 90 -16.42 -5.80 -7.48
CA ARG A 90 -15.83 -4.75 -6.65
C ARG A 90 -15.27 -5.38 -5.39
N THR A 91 -14.00 -5.15 -5.11
CA THR A 91 -13.28 -5.71 -3.97
C THR A 91 -12.98 -4.63 -2.97
N HIS A 92 -13.54 -4.74 -1.78
CA HIS A 92 -13.24 -3.83 -0.68
C HIS A 92 -11.81 -4.02 -0.21
N TRP A 93 -11.12 -2.94 0.12
CA TRP A 93 -9.75 -3.00 0.62
C TRP A 93 -9.56 -1.98 1.75
N ALA A 94 -8.60 -2.27 2.62
CA ALA A 94 -8.14 -1.38 3.66
C ALA A 94 -6.62 -1.32 3.67
N LEU A 95 -6.09 -0.11 3.74
CA LEU A 95 -4.67 0.20 3.88
C LEU A 95 -4.45 0.87 5.24
N VAL A 96 -3.59 0.26 6.04
CA VAL A 96 -3.15 0.80 7.33
C VAL A 96 -1.63 0.94 7.32
N TYR A 97 -1.09 1.85 8.11
CA TYR A 97 0.36 1.98 8.24
C TYR A 97 0.80 2.30 9.67
N GLY A 98 2.04 1.95 9.96
CA GLY A 98 2.72 2.26 11.21
C GLY A 98 4.14 2.73 10.93
N PHE A 99 4.74 3.40 11.91
CA PHE A 99 6.13 3.83 11.80
C PHE A 99 6.85 3.84 13.14
N ARG A 100 8.19 3.77 13.07
CA ARG A 100 9.11 3.93 14.21
C ARG A 100 10.18 4.96 13.90
#